data_AF-A0A843GE42-F1
#
_entry.id   AF-A0A843GE42-F1
#
_cell.length_a   1.000
_cell.length_b   1.000
_cell.length_c   1.000
_cell.angle_alpha   90.00
_cell.angle_beta   90.00
_cell.angle_gamma   90.00
#
_symmetry.space_group_name_H-M   'P 1'
#
loop_
_entity.id
_entity.type
_entity.pdbx_description
1 polymer ?
#
loop_
_entity_poly.entity_id
_entity_poly.type
_entity_poly.pdbx_seq_one_letter_code
_entity_poly.pdbx_strand_id
1 'polypeptide(L)'
;MNNIALLTFNFNEYENIRTHYLSDKIEHIYISDKKENICGWKNIQFNKYNDSWANTLYVRYHPFKFTDKDYVIVIDGSLLITKGIEELIDKFINSTCDVGVLLSHQIDLKGRISRWIANQRISTNETSILTKMLKETDNNYKGAISACFKIFHKSDIVQEYLDKCWNYISTNGMIRLDEIPSTLILNEFENIKIMPFSNNLIQGDVFVYNHHNSNKVYKLNFIKNYFWLNNKPITPVYIGKCYERTYKYKTEAMCLTRFFTENELRYWIDYHLKIGFEHIHIFDNESEYPCEQICKEYGDKVSYEFIKGNARHYKIFDEYVNSEKCKSEWVIPIDDDEYFELNKDICSNINECIDWYKNKFPNDEMFAIRWKHLFPKKFHTELTGNILEYCTEENQDLATTFQTMGDRGIKTIVHRKGYIHYEEAEENPCGGHVPVHSLVNGARLYNGQLIKKCSCQSIPKEPNEPARLIHCRYKGYNWYKQKNQNIVKNNLCLDNTSGLIYTRNYKFNEILDTLD
;
A
#
# COMPACT_ATOMS: atom_id res chain seq x y z
N MET A 1 24.23 1.65 18.17
CA MET A 1 23.59 0.31 18.06
C MET A 1 23.95 -0.65 19.19
N ASN A 2 25.01 -0.48 20.00
CA ASN A 2 25.40 -1.43 21.08
C ASN A 2 24.38 -1.64 22.23
N ASN A 3 23.17 -1.13 22.07
CA ASN A 3 22.10 -1.11 23.03
C ASN A 3 20.88 -1.92 22.54
N ILE A 4 21.13 -2.93 21.72
CA ILE A 4 20.11 -3.77 21.10
C ILE A 4 20.39 -5.23 21.47
N ALA A 5 19.35 -5.97 21.85
CA ALA A 5 19.39 -7.42 21.95
C ALA A 5 18.42 -8.07 20.96
N LEU A 6 18.83 -9.20 20.38
CA LEU A 6 18.00 -10.07 19.56
C LEU A 6 17.77 -11.38 20.31
N LEU A 7 16.52 -11.64 20.66
CA LEU A 7 16.11 -12.83 21.41
C LEU A 7 15.42 -13.82 20.48
N THR A 8 15.86 -15.07 20.59
CA THR A 8 15.16 -16.21 19.99
C THR A 8 14.94 -17.31 21.03
N PHE A 9 13.83 -18.02 20.90
CA PHE A 9 13.32 -18.93 21.92
C PHE A 9 13.06 -20.31 21.33
N ASN A 10 13.64 -21.35 21.94
CA ASN A 10 13.38 -22.73 21.57
C ASN A 10 13.12 -23.59 22.80
N PHE A 11 11.84 -23.91 23.03
CA PHE A 11 11.41 -24.78 24.11
C PHE A 11 10.83 -26.05 23.52
N ASN A 12 11.14 -27.22 24.09
CA ASN A 12 10.70 -28.51 23.55
C ASN A 12 11.05 -28.74 22.07
N GLU A 13 12.14 -28.15 21.56
CA GLU A 13 12.51 -28.22 20.14
C GLU A 13 11.39 -27.70 19.21
N TYR A 14 10.61 -26.73 19.69
CA TYR A 14 9.46 -26.18 18.95
C TYR A 14 9.87 -25.30 17.77
N GLU A 15 10.99 -24.58 17.89
CA GLU A 15 11.52 -23.72 16.81
C GLU A 15 12.98 -24.06 16.52
N ASN A 16 13.27 -24.43 15.27
CA ASN A 16 14.65 -24.48 14.82
C ASN A 16 15.17 -23.06 14.68
N ILE A 17 16.32 -22.75 15.30
CA ILE A 17 17.05 -21.53 14.98
C ILE A 17 17.55 -21.62 13.54
N ARG A 18 17.28 -20.55 12.80
CA ARG A 18 17.74 -20.38 11.44
C ARG A 18 18.31 -18.97 11.36
N THR A 19 19.56 -18.79 11.75
CA THR A 19 20.21 -17.48 11.59
C THR A 19 21.47 -17.67 10.76
N HIS A 20 21.53 -17.04 9.60
CA HIS A 20 22.76 -16.93 8.82
C HIS A 20 23.47 -15.58 9.04
N TYR A 21 22.91 -14.72 9.88
CA TYR A 21 23.42 -13.39 10.15
C TYR A 21 23.74 -13.21 11.63
N LEU A 22 24.99 -12.85 11.91
CA LEU A 22 25.46 -12.37 13.21
C LEU A 22 26.04 -10.98 13.00
N SER A 23 25.77 -10.09 13.96
CA SER A 23 26.24 -8.71 13.97
C SER A 23 26.81 -8.39 15.33
N ASP A 24 28.05 -7.95 15.38
CA ASP A 24 28.75 -7.57 16.62
C ASP A 24 28.12 -6.35 17.29
N LYS A 25 27.21 -5.65 16.59
CA LYS A 25 26.47 -4.50 17.10
C LYS A 25 25.23 -4.90 17.91
N ILE A 26 24.84 -6.18 17.88
CA ILE A 26 23.60 -6.70 18.47
C ILE A 26 23.97 -7.82 19.44
N GLU A 27 23.41 -7.81 20.65
CA GLU A 27 23.55 -8.93 21.58
C GLU A 27 22.61 -10.06 21.14
N HIS A 28 23.15 -11.16 20.61
CA HIS A 28 22.38 -12.32 20.19
C HIS A 28 22.15 -13.25 21.39
N ILE A 29 20.90 -13.42 21.82
CA ILE A 29 20.54 -14.21 23.00
C ILE A 29 19.62 -15.36 22.61
N TYR A 30 20.06 -16.56 22.93
CA TYR A 30 19.29 -17.78 22.73
C TYR A 30 18.77 -18.31 24.05
N ILE A 31 17.46 -18.54 24.13
CA ILE A 31 16.79 -19.00 25.35
C ILE A 31 16.13 -20.36 25.09
N SER A 32 16.48 -21.37 25.88
CA SER A 32 16.00 -22.74 25.71
C SER A 32 15.83 -23.51 27.02
N ASP A 33 15.00 -24.55 27.04
CA ASP A 33 14.87 -25.47 28.19
C ASP A 33 16.00 -26.51 28.26
N LYS A 34 16.73 -26.69 27.16
CA LYS A 34 17.92 -27.54 27.07
C LYS A 34 19.20 -26.70 27.06
N LYS A 35 20.29 -27.26 27.58
CA LYS A 35 21.61 -26.66 27.43
C LYS A 35 22.09 -26.91 26.01
N GLU A 36 22.13 -25.85 25.22
CA GLU A 36 22.61 -25.87 23.84
C GLU A 36 23.74 -24.85 23.69
N ASN A 37 24.68 -25.14 22.79
CA ASN A 37 25.79 -24.26 22.48
C ASN A 37 25.66 -23.79 21.04
N ILE A 38 25.01 -22.65 20.87
CA ILE A 38 24.87 -22.04 19.55
C ILE A 38 26.00 -21.02 19.37
N CYS A 39 26.83 -21.27 18.36
CA CYS A 39 28.01 -20.46 18.08
C CYS A 39 27.60 -19.01 17.81
N GLY A 40 28.25 -18.07 18.50
CA GLY A 40 27.97 -16.63 18.36
C GLY A 40 26.77 -16.12 19.17
N TRP A 41 26.08 -16.98 19.93
CA TRP A 41 24.94 -16.60 20.76
C TRP A 41 25.27 -16.73 22.25
N LYS A 42 24.74 -15.81 23.06
CA LYS A 42 24.65 -15.94 24.50
C LYS A 42 23.54 -16.94 24.82
N ASN A 43 23.90 -18.12 25.32
CA ASN A 43 22.94 -19.19 25.62
C ASN A 43 22.45 -19.06 27.06
N ILE A 44 21.13 -18.95 27.24
CA ILE A 44 20.45 -18.91 28.55
C ILE A 44 19.59 -20.16 28.67
N GLN A 45 20.01 -21.09 29.53
CA GLN A 45 19.16 -22.21 29.91
C GLN A 45 18.08 -21.71 30.87
N PHE A 46 16.82 -21.86 30.48
CA PHE A 46 15.68 -21.39 31.23
C PHE A 46 14.79 -22.57 31.63
N ASN A 47 14.78 -22.89 32.93
CA ASN A 47 13.99 -24.01 33.44
C ASN A 47 12.52 -23.61 33.51
N LYS A 48 11.75 -24.14 32.57
CA LYS A 48 10.37 -23.74 32.40
C LYS A 48 9.42 -24.16 33.53
N TYR A 49 9.81 -25.13 34.34
CA TYR A 49 8.95 -25.71 35.37
C TYR A 49 9.03 -24.99 36.72
N ASN A 50 10.10 -24.22 36.96
CA ASN A 50 10.37 -23.58 38.25
C ASN A 50 10.03 -22.09 38.27
N ASP A 51 9.63 -21.54 37.13
CA ASP A 51 9.37 -20.12 36.97
C ASP A 51 7.91 -19.93 36.54
N SER A 52 7.17 -19.11 37.30
CA SER A 52 5.79 -18.75 36.96
C SER A 52 5.68 -18.24 35.51
N TRP A 53 6.71 -17.55 35.02
CA TRP A 53 6.84 -17.05 33.65
C TRP A 53 6.89 -18.14 32.59
N ALA A 54 7.22 -19.37 32.97
CA ALA A 54 7.76 -20.37 32.08
C ALA A 54 6.92 -21.62 31.91
N ASN A 55 5.98 -21.85 32.82
CA ASN A 55 4.93 -22.83 32.58
C ASN A 55 4.01 -22.40 31.43
N THR A 56 3.96 -21.11 31.13
CA THR A 56 3.36 -20.62 29.90
C THR A 56 4.31 -20.93 28.74
N LEU A 57 3.82 -21.44 27.60
CA LEU A 57 4.58 -21.52 26.34
C LEU A 57 4.96 -20.12 25.80
N TYR A 58 4.99 -19.10 26.67
CA TYR A 58 4.81 -17.67 26.44
C TYR A 58 5.82 -16.80 27.23
N VAL A 59 7.00 -17.35 27.51
CA VAL A 59 8.17 -16.67 28.10
C VAL A 59 8.62 -15.38 27.36
N ARG A 60 8.00 -15.11 26.22
CA ARG A 60 8.41 -14.18 25.17
C ARG A 60 7.84 -12.77 25.35
N TYR A 61 7.01 -12.57 26.37
CA TYR A 61 6.33 -11.31 26.66
C TYR A 61 7.08 -10.34 27.51
N HIS A 62 8.08 -10.77 28.26
CA HIS A 62 8.87 -9.87 29.07
C HIS A 62 10.34 -9.95 28.64
N PRO A 63 10.66 -9.50 27.41
CA PRO A 63 12.00 -9.65 26.83
C PRO A 63 13.11 -9.06 27.71
N PHE A 64 12.81 -7.98 28.42
CA PHE A 64 13.74 -7.30 29.32
C PHE A 64 14.13 -8.11 30.58
N LYS A 65 13.58 -9.32 30.76
CA LYS A 65 14.05 -10.27 31.77
C LYS A 65 15.40 -10.89 31.41
N PHE A 66 15.73 -10.96 30.13
CA PHE A 66 16.91 -11.69 29.62
C PHE A 66 18.06 -10.78 29.23
N THR A 67 17.85 -9.46 29.26
CA THR A 67 18.78 -8.47 28.76
C THR A 67 18.55 -7.11 29.42
N ASP A 68 19.61 -6.34 29.59
CA ASP A 68 19.58 -4.98 30.14
C ASP A 68 19.43 -3.89 29.07
N LYS A 69 19.49 -4.26 27.78
CA LYS A 69 19.44 -3.36 26.62
C LYS A 69 18.14 -2.57 26.54
N ASP A 70 18.22 -1.38 25.95
CA ASP A 70 17.06 -0.50 25.79
C ASP A 70 16.16 -0.90 24.62
N TYR A 71 16.70 -1.60 23.62
CA TYR A 71 15.91 -2.10 22.50
C TYR A 71 16.01 -3.62 22.42
N VAL A 72 14.86 -4.28 22.34
CA VAL A 72 14.82 -5.74 22.24
C VAL A 72 13.98 -6.19 21.05
N ILE A 73 14.60 -7.01 20.22
CA ILE A 73 13.96 -7.68 19.10
C ILE A 73 13.60 -9.09 19.53
N VAL A 74 12.35 -9.46 19.37
CA VAL A 74 11.84 -10.79 19.69
C VAL A 74 11.49 -11.50 18.39
N ILE A 75 12.16 -12.64 18.15
CA ILE A 75 11.82 -13.57 17.09
C ILE A 75 11.09 -14.77 17.71
N ASP A 76 9.82 -14.89 17.37
CA ASP A 76 8.94 -15.96 17.84
C ASP A 76 8.32 -16.73 16.67
N GLY A 77 9.19 -17.37 15.90
CA GLY A 77 8.82 -18.25 14.81
C GLY A 77 10.05 -18.78 14.11
N SER A 78 9.85 -19.72 13.18
CA SER A 78 10.90 -20.26 12.30
C SER A 78 11.29 -19.24 11.22
N LEU A 79 11.78 -18.06 11.63
CA LEU A 79 12.30 -17.04 10.75
C LEU A 79 13.77 -17.31 10.43
N LEU A 80 14.11 -17.33 9.15
CA LEU A 80 15.48 -17.29 8.67
C LEU A 80 15.90 -15.85 8.45
N ILE A 81 16.92 -15.36 9.19
CA ILE A 81 17.51 -14.04 8.95
C ILE A 81 18.55 -14.16 7.84
N THR A 82 18.27 -13.57 6.68
CA THR A 82 19.07 -13.68 5.45
C THR A 82 19.98 -12.49 5.18
N LYS A 83 19.72 -11.32 5.80
CA LYS A 83 20.52 -10.09 5.67
C LYS A 83 20.58 -9.33 7.00
N GLY A 84 21.39 -8.26 7.02
CA GLY A 84 21.45 -7.33 8.15
C GLY A 84 20.09 -6.71 8.48
N ILE A 85 19.76 -6.69 9.77
CA ILE A 85 18.51 -6.12 10.32
C ILE A 85 18.69 -4.68 10.79
N GLU A 86 19.89 -4.11 10.65
CA GLU A 86 20.28 -2.80 11.15
C GLU A 86 19.40 -1.67 10.61
N GLU A 87 19.13 -1.64 9.31
CA GLU A 87 18.32 -0.58 8.69
C GLU A 87 16.88 -0.56 9.26
N LEU A 88 16.30 -1.74 9.49
CA LEU A 88 15.00 -1.88 10.13
C LEU A 88 15.02 -1.32 11.55
N ILE A 89 16.08 -1.61 12.31
CA ILE A 89 16.22 -1.15 13.68
C ILE A 89 16.44 0.36 13.73
N ASP A 90 17.27 0.92 12.84
CA ASP A 90 17.48 2.36 12.74
C ASP A 90 16.18 3.10 12.42
N LYS A 91 15.37 2.56 11.49
CA LYS A 91 14.04 3.11 11.21
C LYS A 91 13.14 3.09 12.45
N PHE A 92 13.15 1.99 13.21
CA PHE A 92 12.39 1.91 14.45
C PHE A 92 12.88 2.92 15.49
N ILE A 93 14.18 2.99 15.75
CA ILE A 93 14.77 3.93 16.72
C ILE A 93 14.44 5.38 16.35
N ASN A 94 14.56 5.72 15.06
CA ASN A 94 14.29 7.08 14.57
C ASN A 94 12.79 7.42 14.51
N SER A 95 11.89 6.44 14.56
CA SER A 95 10.44 6.67 14.51
C SER A 95 9.86 7.26 15.79
N THR A 96 10.59 7.20 16.92
CA THR A 96 10.10 7.51 18.27
C THR A 96 8.95 6.61 18.75
N CYS A 97 8.69 5.49 18.06
CA CYS A 97 7.71 4.50 18.50
C CYS A 97 8.22 3.66 19.67
N ASP A 98 7.28 3.19 20.49
CA ASP A 98 7.53 2.38 21.68
C ASP A 98 7.58 0.89 21.34
N VAL A 99 6.72 0.44 20.41
CA VAL A 99 6.63 -0.96 19.99
C VAL A 99 6.51 -1.08 18.48
N GLY A 100 7.33 -1.94 17.90
CA GLY A 100 7.24 -2.36 16.51
C GLY A 100 6.57 -3.72 16.43
N VAL A 101 5.40 -3.81 15.80
CA VAL A 101 4.62 -5.06 15.73
C VAL A 101 4.40 -5.48 14.29
N LEU A 102 4.63 -6.76 13.99
CA LEU A 102 4.20 -7.34 12.73
C LEU A 102 2.68 -7.49 12.73
N LEU A 103 2.00 -6.91 11.75
CA LEU A 103 0.56 -7.01 11.63
C LEU A 103 0.15 -8.13 10.69
N SER A 104 -0.74 -9.00 11.18
CA SER A 104 -1.48 -9.97 10.37
C SER A 104 -2.93 -9.51 10.22
N HIS A 105 -3.57 -9.84 9.10
CA HIS A 105 -4.98 -9.52 8.85
C HIS A 105 -5.83 -10.06 9.99
N GLN A 106 -7.06 -9.57 10.13
CA GLN A 106 -8.13 -10.42 10.66
C GLN A 106 -8.22 -11.68 9.78
N ILE A 107 -7.36 -12.67 10.02
CA ILE A 107 -7.82 -14.02 9.89
C ILE A 107 -9.06 -14.02 10.77
N ASP A 108 -10.23 -14.22 10.16
CA ASP A 108 -11.48 -14.57 10.83
C ASP A 108 -11.12 -15.20 12.18
N LEU A 109 -11.16 -14.39 13.25
CA LEU A 109 -10.45 -14.78 14.48
C LEU A 109 -11.16 -15.99 15.07
N LYS A 110 -12.49 -16.04 14.86
CA LYS A 110 -13.33 -17.22 15.03
C LYS A 110 -12.81 -18.38 14.16
N GLY A 111 -12.59 -18.21 12.87
CA GLY A 111 -11.99 -19.22 11.98
C GLY A 111 -10.57 -19.66 12.36
N ARG A 112 -9.75 -18.79 12.94
CA ARG A 112 -8.42 -19.14 13.47
C ARG A 112 -8.54 -20.01 14.71
N ILE A 113 -9.43 -19.64 15.63
CA ILE A 113 -9.78 -20.44 16.80
C ILE A 113 -10.36 -21.78 16.36
N SER A 114 -11.30 -21.79 15.41
CA SER A 114 -11.85 -23.01 14.82
C SER A 114 -10.76 -23.90 14.23
N ARG A 115 -9.75 -23.33 13.55
CA ARG A 115 -8.58 -24.09 13.07
C ARG A 115 -7.70 -24.59 14.20
N TRP A 116 -7.51 -23.84 15.28
CA TRP A 116 -6.78 -24.33 16.45
C TRP A 116 -7.51 -25.47 17.15
N ILE A 117 -8.84 -25.37 17.31
CA ILE A 117 -9.70 -26.43 17.84
C ILE A 117 -9.63 -27.67 16.93
N ALA A 118 -9.80 -27.49 15.62
CA ALA A 118 -9.76 -28.59 14.66
C ALA A 118 -8.41 -29.34 14.66
N ASN A 119 -7.32 -28.61 14.93
CA ASN A 119 -5.98 -29.18 15.06
C ASN A 119 -5.64 -29.61 16.50
N GLN A 120 -6.62 -29.63 17.42
CA GLN A 120 -6.46 -29.95 18.85
C GLN A 120 -5.31 -29.19 19.53
N ARG A 121 -5.10 -27.94 19.09
CA ARG A 121 -4.01 -27.08 19.58
C ARG A 121 -4.35 -26.34 20.86
N ILE A 122 -5.63 -26.27 21.22
CA ILE A 122 -6.16 -25.63 22.43
C ILE A 122 -7.26 -26.49 23.06
N SER A 123 -7.40 -26.41 24.37
CA SER A 123 -8.41 -27.07 25.18
C SER A 123 -9.77 -26.35 25.17
N THR A 124 -10.80 -27.01 25.71
CA THR A 124 -12.14 -26.43 25.88
C THR A 124 -12.13 -25.20 26.80
N ASN A 125 -11.31 -25.22 27.85
CA ASN A 125 -11.18 -24.09 28.76
C ASN A 125 -10.57 -22.87 28.05
N GLU A 126 -9.48 -23.09 27.31
CA GLU A 126 -8.86 -22.05 26.48
C GLU A 126 -9.84 -21.48 25.44
N THR A 127 -10.65 -22.34 24.83
CA THR A 127 -11.70 -21.95 23.87
C THR A 127 -12.78 -21.06 24.50
N SER A 128 -13.15 -21.32 25.76
CA SER A 128 -14.13 -20.49 26.47
C SER A 128 -13.57 -19.10 26.79
N ILE A 129 -12.34 -19.05 27.29
CA ILE A 129 -11.64 -17.78 27.57
C ILE A 129 -11.48 -16.96 26.28
N LEU A 130 -11.12 -17.62 25.19
CA LEU A 130 -11.08 -17.06 23.84
C LEU A 130 -12.36 -16.40 23.39
N THR A 131 -13.45 -17.15 23.54
CA THR A 131 -14.76 -16.70 23.12
C THR A 131 -15.19 -15.48 23.94
N LYS A 132 -14.80 -15.44 25.22
CA LYS A 132 -15.00 -14.27 26.09
C LYS A 132 -14.16 -13.07 25.61
N MET A 133 -12.86 -13.26 25.38
CA MET A 133 -11.96 -12.25 24.84
C MET A 133 -12.47 -11.66 23.52
N LEU A 134 -12.96 -12.49 22.61
CA LEU A 134 -13.56 -12.06 21.35
C LEU A 134 -14.78 -11.17 21.55
N LYS A 135 -15.66 -11.51 22.49
CA LYS A 135 -16.86 -10.72 22.78
C LYS A 135 -16.53 -9.35 23.36
N GLU A 136 -15.43 -9.25 24.11
CA GLU A 136 -14.98 -7.99 24.71
C GLU A 136 -14.33 -7.04 23.67
N THR A 137 -14.01 -7.55 22.46
CA THR A 137 -13.11 -6.89 21.51
C THR A 137 -13.73 -6.64 20.14
N ASP A 138 -15.03 -6.85 19.99
CA ASP A 138 -15.85 -6.60 18.79
C ASP A 138 -15.95 -5.09 18.42
N ASN A 139 -15.04 -4.26 18.93
CA ASN A 139 -14.90 -2.84 18.69
C ASN A 139 -13.97 -2.60 17.49
N ASN A 140 -14.49 -2.61 16.25
CA ASN A 140 -13.90 -2.03 15.03
C ASN A 140 -12.44 -2.38 14.63
N TYR A 141 -11.70 -3.17 15.40
CA TYR A 141 -10.29 -3.51 15.19
C TYR A 141 -10.16 -4.56 14.09
N LYS A 142 -9.44 -4.24 13.00
CA LYS A 142 -9.34 -5.07 11.79
C LYS A 142 -8.03 -5.84 11.62
N GLY A 143 -7.20 -5.95 12.67
CA GLY A 143 -5.91 -6.66 12.63
C GLY A 143 -5.79 -7.85 13.58
N ALA A 144 -4.59 -8.43 13.66
CA ALA A 144 -4.08 -9.22 14.77
C ALA A 144 -2.54 -9.07 14.77
N ILE A 145 -1.93 -8.89 15.93
CA ILE A 145 -0.46 -8.85 16.03
C ILE A 145 0.07 -10.24 15.72
N SER A 146 0.92 -10.38 14.70
CA SER A 146 1.62 -11.62 14.43
C SER A 146 2.68 -11.86 15.50
N ALA A 147 2.76 -13.11 15.97
CA ALA A 147 3.75 -13.48 16.98
C ALA A 147 5.19 -13.38 16.46
N CYS A 148 5.44 -13.59 15.16
CA CYS A 148 6.76 -13.95 14.64
C CYS A 148 7.87 -12.91 14.85
N PHE A 149 7.56 -11.62 14.88
CA PHE A 149 8.56 -10.57 14.97
C PHE A 149 8.02 -9.34 15.71
N LYS A 150 8.74 -8.87 16.72
CA LYS A 150 8.44 -7.65 17.49
C LYS A 150 9.72 -6.89 17.84
N ILE A 151 9.62 -5.57 17.97
CA ILE A 151 10.68 -4.71 18.54
C ILE A 151 10.07 -3.93 19.72
N PHE A 152 10.77 -3.88 20.84
CA PHE A 152 10.37 -3.15 22.03
C PHE A 152 11.42 -2.10 22.39
N HIS A 153 10.96 -0.89 22.73
CA HIS A 153 11.76 0.13 23.40
C HIS A 153 11.49 0.11 24.90
N LYS A 154 12.55 0.07 25.71
CA LYS A 154 12.46 0.03 27.17
C LYS A 154 12.01 1.39 27.71
N SER A 155 10.72 1.49 27.99
CA SER A 155 10.08 2.66 28.58
C SER A 155 9.06 2.22 29.63
N ASP A 156 8.66 3.12 30.53
CA ASP A 156 7.70 2.81 31.59
C ASP A 156 6.36 2.31 31.02
N ILE A 157 5.88 2.92 29.93
CA ILE A 157 4.64 2.50 29.25
C ILE A 157 4.76 1.11 28.63
N VAL A 158 5.94 0.77 28.09
CA VAL A 158 6.18 -0.57 27.55
C VAL A 158 6.27 -1.60 28.69
N GLN A 159 6.93 -1.28 29.81
CA GLN A 159 6.93 -2.18 30.97
C GLN A 159 5.51 -2.43 31.46
N GLU A 160 4.69 -1.39 31.62
CA GLU A 160 3.28 -1.52 32.01
C GLU A 160 2.49 -2.40 31.03
N TYR A 161 2.70 -2.23 29.72
CA TYR A 161 2.11 -3.07 28.69
C TYR A 161 2.49 -4.55 28.85
N LEU A 162 3.78 -4.85 29.00
CA LEU A 162 4.28 -6.22 29.14
C LEU A 162 3.79 -6.86 30.43
N ASP A 163 3.73 -6.10 31.53
CA ASP A 163 3.19 -6.54 32.82
C ASP A 163 1.70 -6.84 32.74
N LYS A 164 0.90 -6.03 32.05
CA LYS A 164 -0.52 -6.33 31.82
C LYS A 164 -0.70 -7.57 30.95
N CYS A 165 0.08 -7.71 29.88
CA CYS A 165 0.09 -8.94 29.06
C CYS A 165 0.36 -10.17 29.91
N TRP A 166 1.36 -10.08 30.78
CA TRP A 166 1.72 -11.15 31.68
C TRP A 166 0.62 -11.46 32.71
N ASN A 167 0.15 -10.44 33.43
CA ASN A 167 -0.88 -10.58 34.45
C ASN A 167 -2.16 -11.20 33.88
N TYR A 168 -2.54 -10.80 32.67
CA TYR A 168 -3.68 -11.37 31.97
C TYR A 168 -3.51 -12.88 31.72
N ILE A 169 -2.37 -13.30 31.17
CA ILE A 169 -2.07 -14.71 30.90
C ILE A 169 -2.03 -15.50 32.22
N SER A 170 -1.33 -14.98 33.23
CA SER A 170 -1.20 -15.66 34.53
C SER A 170 -2.55 -15.88 35.24
N THR A 171 -3.48 -14.91 35.12
CA THR A 171 -4.78 -14.96 35.79
C THR A 171 -5.77 -15.88 35.08
N ASN A 172 -5.75 -15.89 33.74
CA ASN A 172 -6.72 -16.66 32.94
C ASN A 172 -6.20 -18.07 32.58
N GLY A 173 -4.93 -18.37 32.88
CA GLY A 173 -4.32 -19.68 32.68
C GLY A 173 -3.46 -19.78 31.42
N MET A 174 -2.88 -20.96 31.19
CA MET A 174 -2.05 -21.22 30.00
C MET A 174 -2.93 -21.23 28.75
N ILE A 175 -2.93 -20.13 28.00
CA ILE A 175 -3.78 -19.97 26.83
C ILE A 175 -2.91 -19.85 25.58
N ARG A 176 -3.14 -20.70 24.57
CA ARG A 176 -2.30 -20.76 23.37
C ARG A 176 -2.55 -19.67 22.33
N LEU A 177 -2.40 -18.39 22.68
CA LEU A 177 -2.95 -17.30 21.86
C LEU A 177 -2.16 -16.04 21.87
N ASP A 178 -0.86 -16.12 21.84
CA ASP A 178 0.01 -14.99 22.03
C ASP A 178 -0.24 -13.74 21.16
N GLU A 179 -0.99 -13.89 20.11
CA GLU A 179 -1.47 -12.80 19.26
C GLU A 179 -2.68 -12.04 19.84
N ILE A 180 -3.61 -12.74 20.51
CA ILE A 180 -4.89 -12.18 20.97
C ILE A 180 -4.74 -11.31 22.22
N PRO A 181 -4.16 -11.77 23.36
CA PRO A 181 -3.93 -10.90 24.52
C PRO A 181 -3.09 -9.68 24.14
N SER A 182 -2.05 -9.86 23.33
CA SER A 182 -1.24 -8.73 22.83
C SER A 182 -2.10 -7.70 22.13
N THR A 183 -3.00 -8.16 21.25
CA THR A 183 -3.88 -7.31 20.46
C THR A 183 -4.88 -6.56 21.34
N LEU A 184 -5.50 -7.24 22.32
CA LEU A 184 -6.50 -6.61 23.19
C LEU A 184 -5.88 -5.54 24.06
N ILE A 185 -4.76 -5.90 24.68
CA ILE A 185 -4.08 -5.02 25.62
C ILE A 185 -3.52 -3.83 24.86
N LEU A 186 -2.97 -4.01 23.66
CA LEU A 186 -2.55 -2.88 22.83
C LEU A 186 -3.70 -1.91 22.52
N ASN A 187 -4.95 -2.39 22.47
CA ASN A 187 -6.14 -1.57 22.28
C ASN A 187 -6.57 -0.80 23.56
N GLU A 188 -6.04 -1.16 24.73
CA GLU A 188 -6.29 -0.44 25.99
C GLU A 188 -5.27 0.70 26.23
N PHE A 189 -4.13 0.69 25.53
CA PHE A 189 -3.11 1.72 25.67
C PHE A 189 -3.28 2.80 24.59
N GLU A 190 -3.86 3.94 24.95
CA GLU A 190 -4.04 5.06 24.01
C GLU A 190 -2.72 5.78 23.65
N ASN A 191 -1.74 5.73 24.56
CA ASN A 191 -0.50 6.52 24.47
C ASN A 191 0.70 5.73 23.93
N ILE A 192 0.58 4.41 23.75
CA ILE A 192 1.67 3.61 23.21
C ILE A 192 1.82 3.89 21.71
N LYS A 193 3.00 4.36 21.30
CA LYS A 193 3.28 4.64 19.90
C LYS A 193 3.71 3.36 19.21
N ILE A 194 3.05 3.04 18.11
CA ILE A 194 3.27 1.77 17.43
C ILE A 194 3.82 2.00 16.03
N MET A 195 4.86 1.24 15.70
CA MET A 195 5.36 1.09 14.35
C MET A 195 4.82 -0.21 13.75
N PRO A 196 3.83 -0.16 12.85
CA PRO A 196 3.29 -1.37 12.24
C PRO A 196 4.25 -1.89 11.16
N PHE A 197 4.65 -3.15 11.23
CA PHE A 197 5.42 -3.82 10.18
C PHE A 197 4.50 -4.66 9.30
N SER A 198 4.76 -4.65 7.98
CA SER A 198 4.01 -5.48 7.03
C SER A 198 4.59 -6.91 6.96
N ASN A 199 3.75 -7.87 6.54
CA ASN A 199 4.21 -9.24 6.25
C ASN A 199 5.32 -9.30 5.19
N ASN A 200 5.51 -8.25 4.37
CA ASN A 200 6.64 -8.19 3.43
C ASN A 200 7.98 -8.16 4.15
N LEU A 201 8.02 -7.67 5.40
CA LEU A 201 9.21 -7.74 6.23
C LEU A 201 9.67 -9.20 6.40
N ILE A 202 8.73 -10.11 6.70
CA ILE A 202 9.00 -11.55 6.95
C ILE A 202 8.99 -12.46 5.71
N GLN A 203 8.74 -11.87 4.54
CA GLN A 203 8.73 -12.50 3.23
C GLN A 203 9.79 -11.88 2.30
N GLY A 204 10.59 -10.96 2.82
CA GLY A 204 11.51 -10.14 2.06
C GLY A 204 12.94 -10.67 2.09
N ASP A 205 13.86 -9.81 1.71
CA ASP A 205 15.29 -10.14 1.68
C ASP A 205 15.92 -10.27 3.07
N VAL A 206 15.25 -9.79 4.13
CA VAL A 206 15.77 -9.74 5.50
C VAL A 206 15.38 -10.99 6.28
N PHE A 207 14.13 -11.41 6.14
CA PHE A 207 13.56 -12.55 6.85
C PHE A 207 12.82 -13.46 5.89
N VAL A 208 13.01 -14.76 6.05
CA VAL A 208 12.27 -15.80 5.33
C VAL A 208 11.55 -16.68 6.34
N TYR A 209 10.22 -16.62 6.32
CA TYR A 209 9.40 -17.49 7.16
C TYR A 209 9.41 -18.95 6.66
N ASN A 210 9.70 -19.86 7.57
CA ASN A 210 9.65 -21.30 7.34
C ASN A 210 8.58 -21.96 8.20
N HIS A 211 8.06 -23.09 7.72
CA HIS A 211 7.15 -23.89 8.52
C HIS A 211 7.89 -24.54 9.70
N HIS A 212 7.27 -24.51 10.88
CA HIS A 212 7.79 -25.15 12.11
C HIS A 212 8.26 -26.58 11.82
N ASN A 213 9.40 -26.96 12.38
CA ASN A 213 10.01 -28.29 12.24
C ASN A 213 10.25 -28.76 10.79
N SER A 214 10.34 -27.85 9.82
CA SER A 214 10.64 -28.21 8.42
C SER A 214 11.45 -27.14 7.70
N ASN A 215 12.24 -27.51 6.68
CA ASN A 215 12.94 -26.56 5.81
C ASN A 215 12.07 -25.97 4.69
N LYS A 216 10.75 -26.16 4.75
CA LYS A 216 9.83 -25.62 3.75
C LYS A 216 9.61 -24.13 4.02
N VAL A 217 10.00 -23.31 3.04
CA VAL A 217 9.66 -21.89 3.00
C VAL A 217 8.15 -21.75 2.81
N TYR A 218 7.52 -20.92 3.63
CA TYR A 218 6.08 -20.69 3.56
C TYR A 218 5.82 -19.26 3.08
N LYS A 219 5.17 -19.13 1.92
CA LYS A 219 4.73 -17.84 1.40
C LYS A 219 3.44 -17.43 2.12
N LEU A 220 3.55 -16.39 2.94
CA LEU A 220 2.42 -15.71 3.55
C LEU A 220 1.79 -14.85 2.46
N ASN A 221 0.48 -14.93 2.32
CA ASN A 221 -0.24 -14.06 1.41
C ASN A 221 0.02 -12.60 1.79
N PHE A 222 0.39 -11.80 0.80
CA PHE A 222 0.60 -10.37 0.95
C PHE A 222 -0.69 -9.72 1.44
N ILE A 223 -0.59 -8.92 2.50
CA ILE A 223 -1.73 -8.17 3.01
C ILE A 223 -1.53 -6.73 2.57
N LYS A 224 -2.44 -6.25 1.71
CA LYS A 224 -2.47 -4.87 1.23
C LYS A 224 -3.24 -3.92 2.15
N ASN A 225 -3.96 -4.45 3.14
CA ASN A 225 -5.01 -3.72 3.85
C ASN A 225 -4.46 -2.80 4.96
N TYR A 226 -5.21 -1.72 5.21
CA TYR A 226 -5.09 -0.90 6.41
C TYR A 226 -5.51 -1.66 7.65
N PHE A 227 -4.83 -1.36 8.75
CA PHE A 227 -5.22 -1.80 10.07
C PHE A 227 -5.91 -0.66 10.80
N TRP A 228 -6.74 -0.99 11.77
CA TRP A 228 -7.35 -0.02 12.66
C TRP A 228 -6.86 -0.34 14.05
N LEU A 229 -6.36 0.65 14.79
CA LEU A 229 -5.97 0.50 16.19
C LEU A 229 -6.55 1.68 16.96
N ASN A 230 -7.28 1.44 18.05
CA ASN A 230 -7.96 2.49 18.82
C ASN A 230 -8.84 3.40 17.93
N ASN A 231 -9.59 2.80 16.99
CA ASN A 231 -10.38 3.50 15.98
C ASN A 231 -9.57 4.47 15.07
N LYS A 232 -8.24 4.35 15.01
CA LYS A 232 -7.39 5.09 14.08
C LYS A 232 -6.87 4.16 12.99
N PRO A 233 -6.99 4.53 11.70
CA PRO A 233 -6.38 3.75 10.63
C PRO A 233 -4.85 3.88 10.74
N ILE A 234 -4.15 2.75 10.71
CA ILE A 234 -2.70 2.65 10.65
C ILE A 234 -2.32 1.88 9.38
N THR A 235 -1.39 2.46 8.62
CA THR A 235 -0.84 1.85 7.41
C THR A 235 0.42 1.08 7.80
N PRO A 236 0.53 -0.22 7.47
CA PRO A 236 1.78 -0.94 7.67
C PRO A 236 2.93 -0.23 7.00
N VAL A 237 4.06 -0.11 7.69
CA VAL A 237 5.31 0.24 7.04
C VAL A 237 5.67 -0.92 6.13
N TYR A 238 5.50 -0.69 4.83
CA TYR A 238 6.07 -1.53 3.82
C TYR A 238 7.57 -1.29 3.79
N ILE A 239 8.30 -2.11 4.53
CA ILE A 239 9.72 -2.33 4.26
C ILE A 239 9.79 -3.32 3.09
N GLY A 240 9.21 -2.91 1.96
CA GLY A 240 9.68 -3.41 0.68
C GLY A 240 11.13 -2.95 0.50
N LYS A 241 11.81 -3.46 -0.51
CA LYS A 241 13.09 -2.87 -0.94
C LYS A 241 12.86 -1.39 -1.25
N CYS A 242 13.09 -0.53 -0.27
CA CYS A 242 13.43 0.85 -0.54
C CYS A 242 14.85 0.76 -1.03
N TYR A 243 15.00 0.42 -2.31
CA TYR A 243 16.26 0.63 -3.00
C TYR A 243 16.68 2.06 -2.69
N GLU A 244 17.96 2.28 -2.40
CA GLU A 244 18.47 3.64 -2.39
C GLU A 244 18.15 4.23 -3.77
N ARG A 245 17.19 5.17 -3.78
CA ARG A 245 16.61 5.65 -5.05
C ARG A 245 17.56 6.68 -5.61
N THR A 246 18.28 6.29 -6.66
CA THR A 246 18.97 7.24 -7.53
C THR A 246 17.98 7.78 -8.55
N TYR A 247 17.76 9.09 -8.53
CA TYR A 247 16.94 9.74 -9.53
C TYR A 247 17.80 10.19 -10.71
N LYS A 248 17.44 9.76 -11.93
CA LYS A 248 17.96 10.30 -13.19
C LYS A 248 17.12 11.49 -13.65
N TYR A 249 15.81 11.45 -13.37
CA TYR A 249 14.85 12.46 -13.82
C TYR A 249 14.11 13.04 -12.61
N LYS A 250 13.72 14.31 -12.70
CA LYS A 250 12.91 14.97 -11.68
C LYS A 250 11.44 14.56 -11.77
N THR A 251 10.88 14.52 -12.99
CA THR A 251 9.46 14.27 -13.22
C THR A 251 9.23 13.22 -14.30
N GLU A 252 8.22 12.38 -14.10
CA GLU A 252 7.80 11.41 -15.10
C GLU A 252 6.28 11.24 -15.19
N ALA A 253 5.79 11.19 -16.42
CA ALA A 253 4.43 10.78 -16.73
C ALA A 253 4.40 9.29 -17.12
N MET A 254 3.49 8.54 -16.52
CA MET A 254 3.27 7.13 -16.81
C MET A 254 1.94 6.96 -17.52
N CYS A 255 1.92 6.34 -18.70
CA CYS A 255 0.69 6.10 -19.45
C CYS A 255 0.53 4.61 -19.74
N LEU A 256 -0.66 4.08 -19.47
CA LEU A 256 -1.05 2.75 -19.94
C LEU A 256 -2.04 2.93 -21.08
N THR A 257 -1.66 2.46 -22.25
CA THR A 257 -2.44 2.61 -23.48
C THR A 257 -2.77 1.26 -24.10
N ARG A 258 -3.83 1.25 -24.90
CA ARG A 258 -4.23 0.15 -25.79
C ARG A 258 -4.75 0.63 -27.13
N PHE A 259 -5.28 1.85 -27.17
CA PHE A 259 -6.08 2.34 -28.29
C PHE A 259 -5.49 3.60 -28.94
N PHE A 260 -4.26 4.00 -28.59
CA PHE A 260 -3.61 5.09 -29.32
C PHE A 260 -3.36 4.70 -30.76
N THR A 261 -3.79 5.57 -31.69
CA THR A 261 -3.17 5.63 -33.01
C THR A 261 -1.75 6.17 -32.92
N GLU A 262 -0.95 5.98 -33.98
CA GLU A 262 0.43 6.48 -34.00
C GLU A 262 0.52 7.99 -33.76
N ASN A 263 -0.38 8.76 -34.38
CA ASN A 263 -0.39 10.22 -34.26
C ASN A 263 -0.82 10.69 -32.86
N GLU A 264 -1.78 10.01 -32.24
CA GLU A 264 -2.22 10.35 -30.88
C GLU A 264 -1.11 10.07 -29.86
N LEU A 265 -0.44 8.93 -29.95
CA LEU A 265 0.69 8.62 -29.06
C LEU A 265 1.82 9.66 -29.20
N ARG A 266 2.19 10.01 -30.44
CA ARG A 266 3.22 11.04 -30.68
C ARG A 266 2.81 12.38 -30.10
N TYR A 267 1.60 12.82 -30.39
CA TYR A 267 1.07 14.08 -29.89
C TYR A 267 1.06 14.12 -28.36
N TRP A 268 0.62 13.03 -27.72
CA TRP A 268 0.59 12.91 -26.27
C TRP A 268 1.99 13.00 -25.67
N ILE A 269 2.98 12.30 -26.26
CA ILE A 269 4.38 12.36 -25.83
C ILE A 269 4.95 13.76 -26.01
N ASP A 270 4.82 14.34 -27.21
CA ASP A 270 5.32 15.68 -27.55
C ASP A 270 4.75 16.74 -26.61
N TYR A 271 3.45 16.67 -26.33
CA TYR A 271 2.79 17.59 -25.42
C TYR A 271 3.39 17.53 -24.01
N HIS A 272 3.49 16.33 -23.43
CA HIS A 272 3.96 16.17 -22.04
C HIS A 272 5.46 16.49 -21.91
N LEU A 273 6.28 16.18 -22.91
CA LEU A 273 7.67 16.62 -22.95
C LEU A 273 7.77 18.16 -23.07
N LYS A 274 6.91 18.80 -23.88
CA LYS A 274 6.92 20.25 -24.09
C LYS A 274 6.57 21.05 -22.83
N ILE A 275 5.69 20.53 -21.97
CA ILE A 275 5.37 21.14 -20.67
C ILE A 275 6.40 20.83 -19.57
N GLY A 276 7.45 20.07 -19.91
CA GLY A 276 8.64 19.90 -19.09
C GLY A 276 8.76 18.58 -18.34
N PHE A 277 7.93 17.56 -18.62
CA PHE A 277 8.22 16.23 -18.09
C PHE A 277 9.57 15.76 -18.63
N GLU A 278 10.47 15.34 -17.73
CA GLU A 278 11.82 14.93 -18.12
C GLU A 278 11.87 13.52 -18.70
N HIS A 279 10.91 12.68 -18.29
CA HIS A 279 10.77 11.32 -18.77
C HIS A 279 9.31 10.92 -18.91
N ILE A 280 9.05 9.97 -19.82
CA ILE A 280 7.74 9.37 -20.02
C ILE A 280 7.90 7.86 -20.07
N HIS A 281 7.00 7.13 -19.42
CA HIS A 281 6.94 5.68 -19.51
C HIS A 281 5.60 5.23 -20.13
N ILE A 282 5.67 4.53 -21.25
CA ILE A 282 4.52 4.00 -21.96
C ILE A 282 4.41 2.49 -21.69
N PHE A 283 3.33 2.10 -21.03
CA PHE A 283 2.90 0.71 -20.95
C PHE A 283 1.92 0.44 -22.09
N ASP A 284 2.27 -0.51 -22.95
CA ASP A 284 1.47 -0.90 -24.10
C ASP A 284 0.73 -2.21 -23.82
N ASN A 285 -0.59 -2.11 -23.69
CA ASN A 285 -1.47 -3.23 -23.40
C ASN A 285 -2.05 -3.83 -24.68
N GLU A 286 -1.18 -4.45 -25.47
CA GLU A 286 -1.54 -5.12 -26.73
C GLU A 286 -2.21 -4.17 -27.73
N SER A 287 -1.64 -2.98 -27.93
CA SER A 287 -2.08 -2.04 -28.98
C SER A 287 -1.88 -2.65 -30.37
N GLU A 288 -2.75 -2.28 -31.32
CA GLU A 288 -2.63 -2.68 -32.72
C GLU A 288 -1.54 -1.91 -33.48
N TYR A 289 -1.03 -0.84 -32.89
CA TYR A 289 -0.06 0.09 -33.47
C TYR A 289 1.36 -0.14 -32.91
N PRO A 290 2.42 0.20 -33.66
CA PRO A 290 3.81 -0.06 -33.29
C PRO A 290 4.33 0.90 -32.21
N CYS A 291 3.73 0.87 -31.02
CA CYS A 291 4.03 1.76 -29.90
C CYS A 291 5.52 1.73 -29.50
N GLU A 292 6.16 0.55 -29.52
CA GLU A 292 7.58 0.40 -29.23
C GLU A 292 8.46 1.22 -30.19
N GLN A 293 8.17 1.17 -31.49
CA GLN A 293 8.95 1.87 -32.50
C GLN A 293 8.80 3.38 -32.34
N ILE A 294 7.58 3.86 -32.10
CA ILE A 294 7.29 5.27 -31.84
C ILE A 294 8.06 5.75 -30.59
N CYS A 295 8.01 4.99 -29.49
CA CYS A 295 8.71 5.36 -28.26
C CYS A 295 10.23 5.44 -28.46
N LYS A 296 10.83 4.52 -29.24
CA LYS A 296 12.27 4.51 -29.54
C LYS A 296 12.76 5.77 -30.25
N GLU A 297 11.90 6.45 -31.01
CA GLU A 297 12.26 7.69 -31.72
C GLU A 297 12.56 8.84 -30.77
N TYR A 298 12.04 8.80 -29.54
CA TYR A 298 12.29 9.83 -28.51
C TYR A 298 13.55 9.56 -27.66
N GLY A 299 14.30 8.51 -27.98
CA GLY A 299 15.56 8.18 -27.31
C GLY A 299 15.38 7.88 -25.82
N ASP A 300 16.19 8.50 -24.97
CA ASP A 300 16.20 8.22 -23.53
C ASP A 300 15.16 9.03 -22.72
N LYS A 301 14.34 9.84 -23.40
CA LYS A 301 13.24 10.59 -22.79
C LYS A 301 11.97 9.76 -22.65
N VAL A 302 11.83 8.68 -23.43
CA VAL A 302 10.65 7.82 -23.41
C VAL A 302 11.09 6.37 -23.27
N SER A 303 10.49 5.66 -22.33
CA SER A 303 10.66 4.22 -22.18
C SER A 303 9.34 3.49 -22.47
N TYR A 304 9.48 2.22 -22.82
CA TYR A 304 8.39 1.37 -23.29
C TYR A 304 8.39 0.04 -22.55
N GLU A 305 7.19 -0.45 -22.19
CA GLU A 305 6.98 -1.77 -21.64
C GLU A 305 5.72 -2.42 -22.23
N PHE A 306 5.90 -3.57 -22.90
CA PHE A 306 4.78 -4.36 -23.40
C PHE A 306 4.11 -5.16 -22.26
N ILE A 307 2.79 -5.02 -22.13
CA ILE A 307 1.97 -5.69 -21.15
C ILE A 307 1.00 -6.62 -21.89
N LYS A 308 0.98 -7.90 -21.51
CA LYS A 308 0.12 -8.91 -22.12
C LYS A 308 -1.14 -9.18 -21.28
N GLY A 309 -2.31 -9.21 -21.91
CA GLY A 309 -3.57 -9.66 -21.32
C GLY A 309 -4.36 -8.58 -20.58
N ASN A 310 -5.10 -8.97 -19.54
CA ASN A 310 -5.91 -8.02 -18.76
C ASN A 310 -5.02 -7.22 -17.79
N ALA A 311 -4.43 -6.14 -18.31
CA ALA A 311 -3.70 -5.17 -17.52
C ALA A 311 -4.56 -4.57 -16.41
N ARG A 312 -4.11 -4.72 -15.17
CA ARG A 312 -4.67 -3.99 -14.01
C ARG A 312 -3.83 -2.75 -13.80
N HIS A 313 -4.34 -1.59 -14.23
CA HIS A 313 -3.59 -0.31 -14.29
C HIS A 313 -2.79 -0.05 -13.01
N TYR A 314 -3.45 -0.13 -11.85
CA TYR A 314 -2.84 0.09 -10.54
C TYR A 314 -1.67 -0.84 -10.23
N LYS A 315 -1.79 -2.13 -10.57
CA LYS A 315 -0.77 -3.13 -10.26
C LYS A 315 0.49 -2.84 -11.06
N ILE A 316 0.33 -2.41 -12.31
CA ILE A 316 1.43 -2.07 -13.21
C ILE A 316 2.15 -0.81 -12.69
N PHE A 317 1.40 0.24 -12.37
CA PHE A 317 1.98 1.46 -11.82
C PHE A 317 2.66 1.22 -10.46
N ASP A 318 2.06 0.42 -9.57
CA ASP A 318 2.66 0.00 -8.30
C ASP A 318 3.98 -0.72 -8.48
N GLU A 319 4.00 -1.75 -9.33
CA GLU A 319 5.19 -2.56 -9.56
C GLU A 319 6.29 -1.71 -10.17
N TYR A 320 5.96 -0.89 -11.17
CA TYR A 320 6.91 -0.03 -11.83
C TYR A 320 7.47 1.06 -10.91
N VAL A 321 6.62 1.82 -10.23
CA VAL A 321 7.05 2.95 -9.39
C VAL A 321 7.94 2.51 -8.23
N ASN A 322 7.72 1.29 -7.72
CA ASN A 322 8.53 0.73 -6.65
C ASN A 322 9.73 -0.09 -7.14
N SER A 323 9.90 -0.26 -8.46
CA SER A 323 11.04 -0.96 -9.05
C SER A 323 12.24 -0.05 -9.28
N GLU A 324 13.40 -0.68 -9.54
CA GLU A 324 14.60 0.02 -10.00
C GLU A 324 14.46 0.59 -11.42
N LYS A 325 13.47 0.16 -12.21
CA LYS A 325 13.24 0.66 -13.58
C LYS A 325 12.82 2.13 -13.57
N CYS A 326 11.96 2.52 -12.64
CA CYS A 326 11.57 3.91 -12.50
C CYS A 326 12.73 4.71 -11.88
N LYS A 327 13.22 5.71 -12.61
CA LYS A 327 14.36 6.55 -12.21
C LYS A 327 13.96 8.00 -11.94
N SER A 328 12.68 8.25 -11.69
CA SER A 328 12.16 9.61 -11.52
C SER A 328 11.91 9.96 -10.06
N GLU A 329 12.10 11.21 -9.66
CA GLU A 329 11.82 11.69 -8.29
C GLU A 329 10.31 11.83 -8.05
N TRP A 330 9.59 12.45 -8.99
CA TRP A 330 8.15 12.64 -8.94
C TRP A 330 7.49 11.93 -10.11
N VAL A 331 6.40 11.22 -9.85
CA VAL A 331 5.67 10.48 -10.89
C VAL A 331 4.19 10.78 -10.86
N ILE A 332 3.55 10.70 -12.02
CA ILE A 332 2.09 10.76 -12.14
C ILE A 332 1.60 9.80 -13.22
N PRO A 333 0.60 8.96 -12.92
CA PRO A 333 -0.13 8.23 -13.96
C PRO A 333 -1.08 9.18 -14.71
N ILE A 334 -0.93 9.28 -16.01
CA ILE A 334 -1.79 10.08 -16.90
C ILE A 334 -2.38 9.13 -17.95
N ASP A 335 -3.70 9.12 -18.05
CA ASP A 335 -4.40 8.20 -18.94
C ASP A 335 -4.26 8.65 -20.41
N ASP A 336 -4.55 7.75 -21.33
CA ASP A 336 -4.39 7.98 -22.78
C ASP A 336 -5.35 9.07 -23.33
N ASP A 337 -6.35 9.46 -22.56
CA ASP A 337 -7.31 10.53 -22.87
C ASP A 337 -7.15 11.77 -21.96
N GLU A 338 -6.01 11.91 -21.28
CA GLU A 338 -5.73 13.02 -20.35
C GLU A 338 -4.52 13.86 -20.75
N TYR A 339 -4.56 15.15 -20.41
CA TYR A 339 -3.52 16.14 -20.69
C TYR A 339 -3.25 17.01 -19.49
N PHE A 340 -1.98 17.22 -19.15
CA PHE A 340 -1.63 18.07 -18.02
C PHE A 340 -1.64 19.57 -18.40
N GLU A 341 -2.47 20.39 -17.74
CA GLU A 341 -2.58 21.84 -17.93
C GLU A 341 -1.83 22.60 -16.84
N LEU A 342 -0.95 23.52 -17.23
CA LEU A 342 -0.23 24.41 -16.31
C LEU A 342 -0.88 25.79 -16.27
N ASN A 343 -0.99 26.36 -15.08
CA ASN A 343 -1.27 27.77 -14.92
C ASN A 343 0.02 28.57 -15.11
N LYS A 344 0.15 29.17 -16.30
CA LYS A 344 1.34 29.90 -16.74
C LYS A 344 1.63 31.16 -15.93
N ASP A 345 0.66 31.66 -15.16
CA ASP A 345 0.87 32.79 -14.25
C ASP A 345 1.63 32.35 -12.98
N ILE A 346 1.68 31.03 -12.69
CA ILE A 346 2.32 30.46 -11.50
C ILE A 346 3.57 29.66 -11.86
N CYS A 347 3.51 28.83 -12.90
CA CYS A 347 4.60 27.97 -13.33
C CYS A 347 4.63 27.83 -14.85
N SER A 348 5.82 27.91 -15.45
CA SER A 348 6.00 27.78 -16.89
C SER A 348 6.10 26.33 -17.36
N ASN A 349 6.48 25.42 -16.46
CA ASN A 349 6.65 23.99 -16.70
C ASN A 349 6.32 23.17 -15.43
N ILE A 350 6.20 21.84 -15.58
CA ILE A 350 5.87 20.95 -14.46
C ILE A 350 6.94 20.92 -13.36
N ASN A 351 8.22 21.05 -13.70
CA ASN A 351 9.30 21.04 -12.71
C ASN A 351 9.23 22.26 -11.79
N GLU A 352 8.88 23.43 -12.32
CA GLU A 352 8.62 24.65 -11.54
C GLU A 352 7.36 24.51 -10.67
N CYS A 353 6.33 23.84 -11.18
CA CYS A 353 5.12 23.53 -10.41
C CYS A 353 5.43 22.66 -9.19
N ILE A 354 6.27 21.64 -9.36
CA ILE A 354 6.76 20.79 -8.26
C ILE A 354 7.61 21.58 -7.27
N ASP A 355 8.53 22.43 -7.74
CA ASP A 355 9.34 23.27 -6.85
C ASP A 355 8.49 24.24 -6.05
N TRP A 356 7.52 24.89 -6.70
CA TRP A 356 6.55 25.75 -6.03
C TRP A 356 5.81 24.98 -4.93
N TYR A 357 5.35 23.76 -5.23
CA TYR A 357 4.63 22.93 -4.26
C TYR A 357 5.54 22.53 -3.08
N LYS A 358 6.76 22.06 -3.34
CA LYS A 358 7.74 21.70 -2.29
C LYS A 358 8.11 22.89 -1.42
N ASN A 359 8.27 24.07 -2.00
CA ASN A 359 8.56 25.28 -1.22
C ASN A 359 7.40 25.66 -0.30
N LYS A 360 6.16 25.47 -0.76
CA LYS A 360 4.96 25.77 0.03
C LYS A 360 4.68 24.70 1.09
N PHE A 361 4.93 23.43 0.78
CA PHE A 361 4.66 22.28 1.62
C PHE A 361 5.89 21.33 1.65
N PRO A 362 6.96 21.70 2.37
CA PRO A 362 8.26 21.02 2.30
C PRO A 362 8.29 19.58 2.83
N ASN A 363 7.26 19.20 3.59
CA ASN A 363 7.12 17.86 4.15
C ASN A 363 6.08 17.00 3.40
N ASP A 364 5.41 17.55 2.39
CA ASP A 364 4.41 16.80 1.63
C ASP A 364 5.11 16.01 0.50
N GLU A 365 4.74 14.74 0.38
CA GLU A 365 5.28 13.80 -0.62
C GLU A 365 4.24 13.48 -1.71
N MET A 366 3.10 14.20 -1.72
CA MET A 366 1.96 13.96 -2.61
C MET A 366 1.20 15.26 -2.93
N PHE A 367 1.30 15.70 -4.19
CA PHE A 367 0.59 16.87 -4.67
C PHE A 367 -0.71 16.46 -5.38
N ALA A 368 -1.86 16.86 -4.84
CA ALA A 368 -3.17 16.63 -5.47
C ALA A 368 -3.47 17.70 -6.54
N ILE A 369 -3.79 17.24 -7.74
CA ILE A 369 -4.24 18.07 -8.87
C ILE A 369 -5.68 17.73 -9.24
N ARG A 370 -6.45 18.73 -9.66
CA ARG A 370 -7.85 18.55 -10.05
C ARG A 370 -8.00 18.27 -11.53
N TRP A 371 -9.05 17.53 -11.88
CA TRP A 371 -9.51 17.37 -13.23
C TRP A 371 -10.29 18.60 -13.70
N LYS A 372 -10.19 18.85 -15.00
CA LYS A 372 -10.98 19.78 -15.78
C LYS A 372 -11.52 19.00 -16.97
N HIS A 373 -12.82 18.76 -17.00
CA HIS A 373 -13.41 17.97 -18.09
C HIS A 373 -13.64 18.88 -19.28
N LEU A 374 -12.83 18.74 -20.32
CA LEU A 374 -13.00 19.47 -21.57
C LEU A 374 -13.60 18.54 -22.60
N PHE A 375 -14.60 19.04 -23.31
CA PHE A 375 -15.31 18.27 -24.32
C PHE A 375 -15.15 18.94 -25.69
N PRO A 376 -15.18 18.15 -26.77
CA PRO A 376 -15.25 18.71 -28.10
C PRO A 376 -16.50 19.59 -28.26
N LYS A 377 -16.36 20.73 -28.94
CA LYS A 377 -17.53 21.57 -29.28
C LYS A 377 -18.61 20.83 -30.10
N LYS A 378 -18.22 19.78 -30.83
CA LYS A 378 -19.12 18.95 -31.65
C LYS A 378 -18.80 17.48 -31.46
N PHE A 379 -19.69 16.74 -30.81
CA PHE A 379 -19.51 15.31 -30.50
C PHE A 379 -19.66 14.38 -31.71
N HIS A 380 -20.29 14.83 -32.80
CA HIS A 380 -20.69 13.99 -33.93
C HIS A 380 -19.84 14.13 -35.20
N THR A 381 -18.87 15.03 -35.20
CA THR A 381 -18.01 15.26 -36.37
C THR A 381 -16.67 14.60 -36.19
N GLU A 382 -16.16 13.95 -37.23
CA GLU A 382 -14.76 13.54 -37.27
C GLU A 382 -13.89 14.79 -37.11
N LEU A 383 -13.13 14.85 -36.02
CA LEU A 383 -12.35 16.03 -35.68
C LEU A 383 -10.98 15.90 -36.32
N THR A 384 -10.65 16.86 -37.17
CA THR A 384 -9.32 17.02 -37.75
C THR A 384 -8.60 18.10 -36.96
N GLY A 385 -7.35 17.85 -36.56
CA GLY A 385 -6.57 18.74 -35.70
C GLY A 385 -6.24 18.13 -34.34
N ASN A 386 -5.64 18.94 -33.47
CA ASN A 386 -5.17 18.51 -32.16
C ASN A 386 -6.32 18.50 -31.14
N ILE A 387 -6.34 17.48 -30.26
CA ILE A 387 -7.34 17.33 -29.19
C ILE A 387 -7.54 18.54 -28.29
N LEU A 388 -6.48 19.29 -28.00
CA LEU A 388 -6.59 20.51 -27.20
C LEU A 388 -7.19 21.69 -27.99
N GLU A 389 -7.15 21.66 -29.32
CA GLU A 389 -7.75 22.70 -30.16
C GLU A 389 -9.27 22.55 -30.25
N TYR A 390 -9.79 21.33 -30.14
CA TYR A 390 -11.23 21.09 -30.20
C TYR A 390 -11.88 20.84 -28.83
N CYS A 391 -11.16 20.34 -27.84
CA CYS A 391 -11.61 20.27 -26.44
C CYS A 391 -11.31 21.60 -25.73
N THR A 392 -12.07 22.65 -26.07
CA THR A 392 -11.83 24.02 -25.59
C THR A 392 -12.85 24.50 -24.57
N GLU A 393 -13.99 23.80 -24.46
CA GLU A 393 -15.09 24.21 -23.60
C GLU A 393 -15.35 23.15 -22.53
N GLU A 394 -15.50 23.60 -21.30
CA GLU A 394 -15.93 22.74 -20.20
C GLU A 394 -17.45 22.62 -20.25
N ASN A 395 -17.95 21.40 -20.46
CA ASN A 395 -19.38 21.13 -20.34
C ASN A 395 -19.70 20.96 -18.84
N GLN A 396 -20.24 22.01 -18.23
CA GLN A 396 -20.53 22.04 -16.80
C GLN A 396 -21.55 20.98 -16.36
N ASP A 397 -22.53 20.67 -17.21
CA ASP A 397 -23.56 19.67 -16.91
C ASP A 397 -22.98 18.25 -16.91
N LEU A 398 -22.13 17.94 -17.89
CA LEU A 398 -21.38 16.68 -17.90
C LEU A 398 -20.40 16.61 -16.74
N ALA A 399 -19.65 17.67 -16.45
CA ALA A 399 -18.75 17.73 -15.30
C ALA A 399 -19.50 17.48 -13.98
N THR A 400 -20.69 18.08 -13.81
CA THR A 400 -21.56 17.86 -12.64
C THR A 400 -22.09 16.42 -12.61
N THR A 401 -22.45 15.87 -13.78
CA THR A 401 -22.88 14.47 -13.91
C THR A 401 -21.76 13.50 -13.51
N PHE A 402 -20.54 13.70 -13.99
CA PHE A 402 -19.38 12.90 -13.59
C PHE A 402 -19.12 13.00 -12.08
N GLN A 403 -19.17 14.21 -11.51
CA GLN A 403 -19.04 14.42 -10.06
C GLN A 403 -20.11 13.68 -9.25
N THR A 404 -21.38 13.68 -9.71
CA THR A 404 -22.48 12.96 -9.04
C THR A 404 -22.38 11.45 -9.20
N MET A 405 -21.81 10.96 -10.31
CA MET A 405 -21.51 9.54 -10.54
C MET A 405 -20.31 9.02 -9.74
N GLY A 406 -19.69 9.86 -8.91
CA GLY A 406 -18.54 9.49 -8.09
C GLY A 406 -17.21 9.65 -8.81
N ASP A 407 -17.20 10.16 -10.05
CA ASP A 407 -16.00 10.51 -10.78
C ASP A 407 -15.39 11.79 -10.20
N ARG A 408 -14.65 11.60 -9.11
CA ARG A 408 -14.12 12.66 -8.27
C ARG A 408 -12.71 12.93 -8.76
N GLY A 409 -12.64 13.82 -9.75
CA GLY A 409 -11.47 14.14 -10.54
C GLY A 409 -10.33 14.80 -9.77
N ILE A 410 -9.62 13.99 -9.00
CA ILE A 410 -8.31 14.31 -8.47
C ILE A 410 -7.34 13.22 -8.92
N LYS A 411 -6.19 13.64 -9.45
CA LYS A 411 -5.00 12.79 -9.53
C LYS A 411 -3.92 13.34 -8.62
N THR A 412 -2.89 12.56 -8.38
CA THR A 412 -1.77 13.00 -7.57
C THR A 412 -0.46 12.80 -8.30
N ILE A 413 0.43 13.77 -8.12
CA ILE A 413 1.85 13.61 -8.42
C ILE A 413 2.51 13.17 -7.12
N VAL A 414 3.28 12.08 -7.17
CA VAL A 414 3.78 11.40 -5.97
C VAL A 414 5.30 11.45 -5.96
N HIS A 415 5.88 11.89 -4.85
CA HIS A 415 7.32 11.79 -4.62
C HIS A 415 7.70 10.34 -4.37
N ARG A 416 8.75 9.87 -5.03
CA ARG A 416 9.32 8.54 -4.86
C ARG A 416 10.28 8.47 -3.67
N LYS A 417 9.97 9.02 -2.50
CA LYS A 417 10.83 8.87 -1.31
C LYS A 417 10.56 7.61 -0.50
N GLY A 418 9.33 7.08 -0.58
CA GLY A 418 8.92 5.86 0.11
C GLY A 418 8.21 4.87 -0.81
N TYR A 419 7.69 3.80 -0.22
CA TYR A 419 6.81 2.88 -0.92
C TYR A 419 5.49 3.58 -1.30
N ILE A 420 5.05 3.39 -2.54
CA ILE A 420 3.83 3.98 -3.09
C ILE A 420 2.85 2.85 -3.41
N HIS A 421 1.58 3.02 -3.06
CA HIS A 421 0.54 2.07 -3.37
C HIS A 421 -0.66 2.77 -4.04
N TYR A 422 -0.87 2.56 -5.32
CA TYR A 422 -2.07 2.91 -6.05
C TYR A 422 -3.18 1.92 -5.67
N GLU A 423 -4.16 2.37 -4.90
CA GLU A 423 -5.36 1.58 -4.58
C GLU A 423 -6.46 1.81 -5.60
N GLU A 424 -7.16 0.73 -5.95
CA GLU A 424 -8.48 0.80 -6.56
C GLU A 424 -9.45 1.12 -5.42
N ALA A 425 -10.03 2.31 -5.41
CA ALA A 425 -11.14 2.58 -4.50
C ALA A 425 -12.27 1.61 -4.89
N GLU A 426 -12.55 0.59 -4.07
CA GLU A 426 -13.61 -0.41 -4.31
C GLU A 426 -14.98 0.24 -4.62
N GLU A 427 -15.17 1.49 -4.21
CA GLU A 427 -16.39 2.28 -4.39
C GLU A 427 -16.39 3.19 -5.63
N ASN A 428 -15.31 3.24 -6.44
CA ASN A 428 -15.23 4.20 -7.53
C ASN A 428 -14.95 3.56 -8.91
N PRO A 429 -15.98 3.15 -9.67
CA PRO A 429 -15.84 2.65 -11.03
C PRO A 429 -15.37 3.72 -12.05
N CYS A 430 -15.08 4.95 -11.60
CA CYS A 430 -14.85 6.10 -12.47
C CYS A 430 -13.41 6.66 -12.50
N GLY A 431 -12.42 6.03 -11.85
CA GLY A 431 -11.00 6.31 -12.19
C GLY A 431 -10.32 7.47 -11.44
N GLY A 432 -10.94 8.03 -10.40
CA GLY A 432 -10.22 8.93 -9.47
C GLY A 432 -9.20 8.17 -8.64
N HIS A 433 -7.90 8.44 -8.85
CA HIS A 433 -6.80 7.72 -8.21
C HIS A 433 -6.07 8.60 -7.19
N VAL A 434 -6.30 8.37 -5.90
CA VAL A 434 -5.44 8.89 -4.84
C VAL A 434 -4.59 7.73 -4.32
N PRO A 435 -3.31 7.64 -4.68
CA PRO A 435 -2.40 6.66 -4.12
C PRO A 435 -2.25 6.86 -2.62
N VAL A 436 -1.85 5.78 -1.97
CA VAL A 436 -1.46 5.73 -0.58
C VAL A 436 0.05 5.80 -0.57
N HIS A 437 0.60 6.89 -0.06
CA HIS A 437 2.04 6.98 0.14
C HIS A 437 2.37 6.54 1.58
N SER A 438 3.32 5.61 1.73
CA SER A 438 3.75 5.09 3.04
C SER A 438 4.27 6.14 4.05
N LEU A 439 4.48 7.38 3.63
CA LEU A 439 5.05 8.47 4.45
C LEU A 439 4.02 9.54 4.81
N VAL A 440 2.89 9.63 4.08
CA VAL A 440 1.86 10.65 4.30
C VAL A 440 0.45 10.07 4.11
N ASN A 441 -0.45 10.36 5.06
CA ASN A 441 -1.82 9.83 5.09
C ASN A 441 -2.81 10.62 4.19
N GLY A 442 -2.34 11.13 3.06
CA GLY A 442 -3.16 11.88 2.10
C GLY A 442 -2.35 12.86 1.25
N ALA A 443 -2.97 13.30 0.15
CA ALA A 443 -2.41 14.30 -0.75
C ALA A 443 -2.96 15.69 -0.40
N ARG A 444 -2.18 16.75 -0.62
CA ARG A 444 -2.64 18.11 -0.35
C ARG A 444 -2.89 18.87 -1.66
N LEU A 445 -3.99 19.61 -1.69
CA LEU A 445 -4.25 20.59 -2.73
C LEU A 445 -3.36 21.83 -2.54
N TYR A 446 -3.28 22.63 -3.59
CA TYR A 446 -2.48 23.86 -3.63
C TYR A 446 -2.84 24.89 -2.54
N ASN A 447 -4.08 24.88 -2.05
CA ASN A 447 -4.59 25.77 -0.98
C ASN A 447 -4.37 25.21 0.44
N GLY A 448 -3.73 24.05 0.56
CA GLY A 448 -3.41 23.43 1.85
C GLY A 448 -4.42 22.39 2.33
N GLN A 449 -5.55 22.23 1.64
CA GLN A 449 -6.58 21.25 1.99
C GLN A 449 -6.08 19.82 1.78
N LEU A 450 -6.22 19.00 2.83
CA LEU A 450 -5.78 17.60 2.84
C LEU A 450 -6.88 16.67 2.28
N ILE A 451 -6.50 15.83 1.33
CA ILE A 451 -7.34 14.83 0.66
C ILE A 451 -6.94 13.46 1.18
N LYS A 452 -7.76 12.89 2.08
CA LYS A 452 -7.51 11.60 2.73
C LYS A 452 -8.14 10.40 2.02
N LYS A 453 -9.02 10.64 1.04
CA LYS A 453 -9.75 9.62 0.24
C LYS A 453 -10.03 10.21 -1.14
N CYS A 454 -10.34 9.39 -2.15
CA CYS A 454 -10.83 9.83 -3.47
C CYS A 454 -12.16 10.61 -3.43
N SER A 455 -12.59 11.04 -2.24
CA SER A 455 -13.89 11.61 -1.94
C SER A 455 -13.77 13.10 -1.68
N CYS A 456 -13.69 13.90 -2.75
CA CYS A 456 -13.80 15.36 -2.68
C CYS A 456 -15.18 15.84 -3.12
N GLN A 457 -16.24 15.34 -2.47
CA GLN A 457 -17.51 16.09 -2.51
C GLN A 457 -17.21 17.47 -1.89
N SER A 458 -17.59 18.56 -2.56
CA SER A 458 -17.57 19.95 -2.06
C SER A 458 -16.30 20.81 -2.15
N ILE A 459 -15.28 20.48 -2.96
CA ILE A 459 -14.14 21.41 -3.11
C ILE A 459 -14.35 22.37 -4.29
N PRO A 460 -14.47 23.69 -4.06
CA PRO A 460 -14.66 24.67 -5.13
C PRO A 460 -13.47 24.67 -6.09
N LYS A 461 -13.75 24.88 -7.38
CA LYS A 461 -12.73 25.20 -8.38
C LYS A 461 -12.13 26.56 -8.04
N GLU A 462 -10.81 26.68 -8.08
CA GLU A 462 -10.17 27.96 -7.82
C GLU A 462 -9.30 28.38 -9.02
N PRO A 463 -9.36 29.65 -9.48
CA PRO A 463 -8.63 30.11 -10.66
C PRO A 463 -7.10 29.99 -10.53
N ASN A 464 -6.60 30.02 -9.30
CA ASN A 464 -5.18 30.16 -8.99
C ASN A 464 -4.49 28.82 -8.70
N GLU A 465 -5.04 27.72 -9.21
CA GLU A 465 -4.38 26.42 -9.17
C GLU A 465 -3.14 26.43 -10.08
N PRO A 466 -1.97 25.94 -9.64
CA PRO A 466 -0.77 25.93 -10.46
C PRO A 466 -0.87 24.90 -11.62
N ALA A 467 -1.68 23.86 -11.44
CA ALA A 467 -1.84 22.80 -12.42
C ALA A 467 -3.21 22.13 -12.30
N ARG A 468 -3.67 21.61 -13.44
CA ARG A 468 -4.88 20.80 -13.58
C ARG A 468 -4.61 19.64 -14.53
N LEU A 469 -5.42 18.61 -14.46
CA LEU A 469 -5.47 17.57 -15.47
C LEU A 469 -6.70 17.79 -16.33
N ILE A 470 -6.51 17.95 -17.63
CA ILE A 470 -7.59 17.99 -18.59
C ILE A 470 -7.98 16.55 -18.91
N HIS A 471 -9.24 16.19 -18.70
CA HIS A 471 -9.79 14.95 -19.22
C HIS A 471 -10.49 15.23 -20.55
N CYS A 472 -9.95 14.68 -21.63
CA CYS A 472 -10.43 14.83 -23.00
C CYS A 472 -11.05 13.51 -23.47
N ARG A 473 -12.29 13.23 -23.05
CA ARG A 473 -12.97 11.99 -23.43
C ARG A 473 -13.49 12.05 -24.88
N TYR A 474 -12.61 11.89 -25.85
CA TYR A 474 -12.99 11.72 -27.25
C TYR A 474 -12.15 10.66 -27.95
N LYS A 475 -12.66 9.43 -28.01
CA LYS A 475 -12.09 8.36 -28.87
C LYS A 475 -12.79 8.27 -30.24
N GLY A 476 -13.59 9.28 -30.61
CA GLY A 476 -14.33 9.32 -31.86
C GLY A 476 -15.50 8.32 -31.97
N TYR A 477 -16.36 8.53 -32.98
CA TYR A 477 -17.53 7.69 -33.26
C TYR A 477 -17.16 6.22 -33.58
N ASN A 478 -16.00 6.00 -34.22
CA ASN A 478 -15.54 4.67 -34.64
C ASN A 478 -15.11 3.78 -33.47
N TRP A 479 -14.47 4.34 -32.43
CA TRP A 479 -14.16 3.60 -31.19
C TRP A 479 -15.43 3.11 -30.49
N TYR A 480 -16.48 3.94 -30.45
CA TYR A 480 -17.77 3.56 -29.88
C TYR A 480 -18.45 2.44 -30.67
N LYS A 481 -18.38 2.48 -32.01
CA LYS A 481 -18.88 1.39 -32.87
C LYS A 481 -18.13 0.07 -32.64
N GLN A 482 -16.79 0.09 -32.59
CA GLN A 482 -15.98 -1.11 -32.35
C GLN A 482 -16.25 -1.74 -30.99
N LYS A 483 -16.36 -0.91 -29.93
CA LYS A 483 -16.65 -1.41 -28.58
C LYS A 483 -18.04 -2.03 -28.49
N ASN A 484 -19.05 -1.43 -29.14
CA ASN A 484 -20.40 -2.00 -29.17
C ASN A 484 -20.50 -3.27 -30.02
N GLN A 485 -19.77 -3.38 -31.12
CA GLN A 485 -19.71 -4.64 -31.90
C GLN A 485 -19.08 -5.79 -31.10
N ASN A 486 -18.09 -5.51 -30.24
CA ASN A 486 -17.47 -6.50 -29.37
C ASN A 486 -18.30 -6.83 -28.12
N ILE A 487 -19.06 -5.88 -27.57
CA ILE A 487 -19.98 -6.13 -26.45
C ILE A 487 -21.18 -6.98 -26.90
N VAL A 488 -21.71 -6.75 -28.11
CA VAL A 488 -22.82 -7.53 -28.68
C VAL A 488 -22.39 -8.97 -29.02
N LYS A 489 -21.12 -9.20 -29.39
CA LYS A 489 -20.61 -10.56 -29.68
C LYS A 489 -20.37 -11.43 -28.45
N ASN A 490 -20.10 -10.85 -27.27
CA ASN A 490 -19.67 -11.61 -26.09
C ASN A 490 -20.73 -11.82 -25.01
N ASN A 491 -21.96 -11.29 -25.16
CA ASN A 491 -23.03 -11.40 -24.15
C ASN A 491 -24.40 -11.76 -24.75
N LEU A 492 -24.47 -12.78 -25.61
CA LEU A 492 -25.75 -13.41 -26.00
C LEU A 492 -25.98 -14.70 -25.20
N CYS A 493 -26.27 -14.56 -23.91
CA CYS A 493 -27.15 -15.48 -23.20
C CYS A 493 -28.49 -14.77 -23.03
N LEU A 494 -29.40 -15.03 -23.96
CA LEU A 494 -30.80 -14.62 -23.85
C LEU A 494 -31.50 -15.60 -22.89
N ASP A 495 -31.76 -15.16 -21.67
CA ASP A 495 -32.79 -15.79 -20.82
C ASP A 495 -34.09 -15.00 -21.02
N ASN A 496 -35.12 -15.67 -21.55
CA ASN A 496 -36.37 -15.09 -22.03
C ASN A 496 -37.47 -15.03 -20.96
N THR A 497 -37.12 -15.12 -19.67
CA THR A 497 -38.13 -15.21 -18.60
C THR A 497 -37.77 -14.40 -17.37
N SER A 498 -37.59 -13.09 -17.53
CA SER A 498 -37.98 -12.06 -16.56
C SER A 498 -37.53 -10.71 -17.12
N GLY A 499 -38.50 -9.85 -17.45
CA GLY A 499 -38.20 -8.49 -17.89
C GLY A 499 -37.57 -7.69 -16.76
N LEU A 500 -36.25 -7.77 -16.61
CA LEU A 500 -35.36 -6.84 -15.88
C LEU A 500 -33.92 -7.38 -15.97
N ILE A 501 -33.25 -7.13 -17.10
CA ILE A 501 -31.79 -7.22 -17.18
C ILE A 501 -31.24 -5.81 -16.93
N TYR A 502 -30.70 -5.63 -15.73
CA TYR A 502 -29.91 -4.46 -15.33
C TYR A 502 -28.62 -4.40 -16.15
N THR A 503 -28.67 -3.72 -17.30
CA THR A 503 -27.49 -3.02 -17.80
C THR A 503 -27.58 -1.58 -17.32
N ARG A 504 -26.44 -0.99 -16.96
CA ARG A 504 -26.27 0.40 -16.51
C ARG A 504 -27.07 1.36 -17.40
N ASN A 505 -28.30 1.67 -17.00
CA ASN A 505 -29.18 2.61 -17.68
C ASN A 505 -28.73 4.03 -17.33
N TYR A 506 -27.96 4.63 -18.24
CA TYR A 506 -28.29 5.97 -18.69
C TYR A 506 -28.59 5.88 -20.18
N LYS A 507 -29.79 6.33 -20.57
CA LYS A 507 -30.15 6.52 -21.97
C LYS A 507 -29.29 7.64 -22.54
N PHE A 508 -28.15 7.28 -23.11
CA PHE A 508 -27.25 8.22 -23.75
C PHE A 508 -27.92 8.97 -24.93
N ASN A 509 -28.93 8.36 -25.56
CA ASN A 509 -29.69 9.00 -26.63
C ASN A 509 -30.52 10.20 -26.15
N GLU A 510 -30.99 10.24 -24.90
CA GLU A 510 -31.75 11.40 -24.38
C GLU A 510 -30.85 12.60 -24.02
N ILE A 511 -29.55 12.36 -23.75
CA ILE A 511 -28.56 13.44 -23.51
C ILE A 511 -28.08 14.05 -24.84
N LEU A 512 -28.04 13.26 -25.92
CA LEU A 512 -27.67 13.76 -27.24
C LEU A 512 -28.79 14.60 -27.86
N ASP A 513 -30.06 14.20 -27.66
CA ASP A 513 -31.22 14.95 -28.17
C ASP A 513 -31.49 16.28 -27.41
N THR A 514 -30.75 16.56 -26.32
CA THR A 514 -30.85 17.81 -25.55
C THR A 514 -29.69 18.78 -25.78
N LEU A 515 -28.73 18.44 -26.64
CA LEU A 515 -27.52 19.24 -26.94
C LEU A 515 -27.50 19.84 -28.36
N ASP A 516 -28.66 20.02 -28.99
CA ASP A 516 -28.83 20.79 -30.24
C ASP A 516 -28.87 22.30 -30.02
#